data_AF-A0A1X6NCU5-F1
#
_entry.id   AF-A0A1X6NCU5-F1
#
_cell.length_a   1.000
_cell.length_b   1.000
_cell.length_c   1.000
_cell.angle_alpha   90.00
_cell.angle_beta   90.00
_cell.angle_gamma   90.00
#
_symmetry.space_group_name_H-M   'P 1'
#
loop_
_entity.id
_entity.type
_entity.pdbx_description
1 polymer ?
#
loop_
_entity_poly.entity_id
_entity_poly.type
_entity_poly.pdbx_seq_one_letter_code
_entity_poly.pdbx_strand_id
1 'polypeptide(L)'
;MNFIDSVLARARDELVVELAKESVNWEHQINLALAVCLFQTLGLFHRNPEQRAFSNVYHGMLAMMFRLNGFSRATFDWVPPTDIDHASAPRLWREWAQHETAKRALAVSYLHDCCHCIYFNLRPTYDTTDFDMRLPCEDALWTASTADEWLQLLRQPSRYGSIQERLRGPMLRATYDKLAEPESVSATPLVLNPWSHNILIHVALRQFFEEFLEARLPEIGTPRASSPSRRDTQYISDERIAELQLIMHNWLQSWLHSPESPTYNAREPRFMNQALPYYWFSQVAILAYQERLPPFCTSTTFVVSGEAKFRLMKKWERHIRKFLRRGGTEPTVFLDDLIKTRMRKWDSSGLVEDAEEDPVHLLGFFPGT
;
A
#
# COMPACT_ATOMS: atom_id res chain seq x y z
N MET A 1 28.99 -4.84 -16.32
CA MET A 1 27.79 -5.43 -15.70
C MET A 1 27.80 -5.02 -14.22
N ASN A 2 26.77 -4.34 -13.73
CA ASN A 2 26.77 -3.67 -12.42
C ASN A 2 26.60 -4.70 -11.30
N PHE A 3 27.36 -4.60 -10.19
CA PHE A 3 27.32 -5.55 -9.07
C PHE A 3 25.89 -5.79 -8.55
N ILE A 4 25.06 -4.75 -8.50
CA ILE A 4 23.65 -4.84 -8.06
C ILE A 4 22.84 -5.72 -9.02
N ASP A 5 23.00 -5.54 -10.33
CA ASP A 5 22.22 -6.28 -11.32
C ASP A 5 22.58 -7.78 -11.31
N SER A 6 23.87 -8.11 -11.15
CA SER A 6 24.31 -9.52 -11.07
C SER A 6 23.87 -10.20 -9.77
N VAL A 7 23.91 -9.48 -8.65
CA VAL A 7 23.44 -9.99 -7.35
C VAL A 7 21.93 -10.19 -7.36
N LEU A 8 21.15 -9.25 -7.89
CA LEU A 8 19.69 -9.40 -8.01
C LEU A 8 19.31 -10.61 -8.87
N ALA A 9 19.95 -10.79 -10.02
CA ALA A 9 19.67 -11.92 -10.91
C ALA A 9 19.99 -13.25 -10.22
N ARG A 10 21.24 -13.42 -9.75
CA ARG A 10 21.69 -14.66 -9.12
C ARG A 10 20.86 -15.02 -7.88
N ALA A 11 20.59 -14.05 -7.01
CA ALA A 11 19.87 -14.31 -5.77
C ALA A 11 18.41 -14.69 -6.02
N ARG A 12 17.73 -14.14 -7.04
CA ARG A 12 16.36 -14.54 -7.39
C ARG A 12 16.28 -16.02 -7.76
N ASP A 13 17.20 -16.48 -8.61
CA ASP A 13 17.24 -17.87 -9.05
C ASP A 13 17.52 -18.81 -7.87
N GLU A 14 18.50 -18.47 -7.03
CA GLU A 14 18.82 -19.21 -5.80
C GLU A 14 17.62 -19.27 -4.85
N LEU A 15 16.96 -18.13 -4.60
CA LEU A 15 15.83 -18.05 -3.65
C LEU A 15 14.58 -18.79 -4.14
N VAL A 16 14.30 -18.80 -5.45
CA VAL A 16 13.20 -19.61 -6.01
C VAL A 16 13.47 -21.10 -5.82
N VAL A 17 14.71 -21.54 -6.08
CA VAL A 17 15.09 -22.94 -5.87
C VAL A 17 14.97 -23.31 -4.40
N GLU A 18 15.40 -22.46 -3.47
CA GLU A 18 15.25 -22.73 -2.03
C GLU A 18 13.79 -22.73 -1.57
N LEU A 19 12.96 -21.80 -2.05
CA LEU A 19 11.53 -21.75 -1.70
C LEU A 19 10.73 -22.93 -2.24
N ALA A 20 11.17 -23.52 -3.35
CA ALA A 20 10.55 -24.71 -3.93
C ALA A 20 10.84 -25.99 -3.12
N LYS A 21 11.84 -25.99 -2.23
CA LYS A 21 12.13 -27.14 -1.38
C LYS A 21 11.10 -27.23 -0.25
N GLU A 22 10.64 -28.45 0.03
CA GLU A 22 9.90 -28.71 1.25
C GLU A 22 10.82 -28.47 2.45
N SER A 23 10.44 -27.55 3.32
CA SER A 23 11.13 -27.28 4.57
C SER A 23 10.17 -27.39 5.73
N VAL A 24 10.53 -28.20 6.72
CA VAL A 24 9.78 -28.33 7.99
C VAL A 24 10.23 -27.26 9.00
N ASN A 25 11.34 -26.55 8.72
CA ASN A 25 11.87 -25.55 9.63
C ASN A 25 11.23 -24.18 9.38
N TRP A 26 10.35 -23.77 10.30
CA TRP A 26 9.63 -22.50 10.23
C TRP A 26 10.54 -21.27 10.23
N GLU A 27 11.60 -21.28 11.03
CA GLU A 27 12.57 -20.17 11.08
C GLU A 27 13.29 -20.01 9.74
N HIS A 28 13.65 -21.12 9.09
CA HIS A 28 14.24 -21.09 7.76
C HIS A 28 13.27 -20.50 6.72
N GLN A 29 12.00 -20.91 6.75
CA GLN A 29 10.97 -20.35 5.85
C GLN A 29 10.75 -18.85 6.08
N ILE A 30 10.74 -18.39 7.33
CA ILE A 30 10.68 -16.95 7.66
C ILE A 30 11.87 -16.22 7.06
N ASN A 31 13.09 -16.73 7.25
CA ASN A 31 14.31 -16.10 6.73
C ASN A 31 14.30 -16.02 5.19
N LEU A 32 13.83 -17.07 4.52
CA LEU A 32 13.62 -17.05 3.07
C LEU A 32 12.58 -16.01 2.67
N ALA A 33 11.44 -15.94 3.36
CA ALA A 33 10.38 -14.97 3.12
C ALA A 33 10.88 -13.52 3.26
N LEU A 34 11.67 -13.24 4.30
CA LEU A 34 12.32 -11.94 4.50
C LEU A 34 13.29 -11.63 3.36
N ALA A 35 14.16 -12.58 3.00
CA ALA A 35 15.13 -12.39 1.92
C ALA A 35 14.42 -12.06 0.60
N VAL A 36 13.42 -12.84 0.19
CA VAL A 36 12.69 -12.57 -1.06
C VAL A 36 11.96 -11.24 -1.03
N CYS A 37 11.36 -10.85 0.10
CA CYS A 37 10.70 -9.54 0.22
C CYS A 37 11.70 -8.38 0.10
N LEU A 38 12.90 -8.50 0.68
CA LEU A 38 13.94 -7.48 0.56
C LEU A 38 14.44 -7.35 -0.89
N PHE A 39 14.76 -8.48 -1.54
CA PHE A 39 15.17 -8.50 -2.94
C PHE A 39 14.09 -7.98 -3.88
N GLN A 40 12.83 -8.34 -3.60
CA GLN A 40 11.69 -7.86 -4.37
C GLN A 40 11.51 -6.35 -4.25
N THR A 41 11.70 -5.79 -3.04
CA THR A 41 11.66 -4.34 -2.84
C THR A 41 12.73 -3.62 -3.67
N LEU A 42 13.96 -4.13 -3.67
CA LEU A 42 15.06 -3.57 -4.47
C LEU A 42 14.76 -3.64 -5.97
N GLY A 43 14.18 -4.76 -6.41
CA GLY A 43 13.85 -5.02 -7.81
C GLY A 43 12.70 -4.16 -8.34
N LEU A 44 11.58 -4.09 -7.63
CA LEU A 44 10.38 -3.33 -8.02
C LEU A 44 10.67 -1.84 -8.16
N PHE A 45 11.53 -1.29 -7.29
CA PHE A 45 11.87 0.13 -7.32
C PHE A 45 13.26 0.39 -7.91
N HIS A 46 13.82 -0.58 -8.63
CA HIS A 46 15.10 -0.43 -9.30
C HIS A 46 15.04 0.67 -10.38
N ARG A 47 16.17 1.32 -10.69
CA ARG A 47 16.23 2.37 -11.73
C ARG A 47 16.08 1.81 -13.15
N ASN A 48 16.60 0.62 -13.41
CA ASN A 48 16.51 -0.05 -14.71
C ASN A 48 15.10 -0.66 -14.89
N PRO A 49 14.34 -0.28 -15.94
CA PRO A 49 13.01 -0.85 -16.22
C PRO A 49 13.01 -2.37 -16.43
N GLU A 50 14.08 -2.94 -16.99
CA GLU A 50 14.18 -4.40 -17.19
C GLU A 50 14.20 -5.13 -15.83
N GLN A 51 14.93 -4.62 -14.85
CA GLN A 51 14.96 -5.18 -13.50
C GLN A 51 13.60 -5.09 -12.81
N ARG A 52 12.83 -4.03 -13.06
CA ARG A 52 11.44 -3.94 -12.59
C ARG A 52 10.55 -4.97 -13.27
N ALA A 53 10.68 -5.13 -14.59
CA ALA A 53 9.94 -6.14 -15.34
C ALA A 53 10.23 -7.57 -14.84
N PHE A 54 11.50 -7.91 -14.58
CA PHE A 54 11.85 -9.19 -13.95
C PHE A 54 11.20 -9.35 -12.57
N SER A 55 11.20 -8.30 -11.75
CA SER A 55 10.58 -8.33 -10.41
C SER A 55 9.08 -8.51 -10.48
N ASN A 56 8.41 -7.93 -11.47
CA ASN A 56 6.98 -8.09 -11.68
C ASN A 56 6.60 -9.55 -11.95
N VAL A 57 7.39 -10.26 -12.78
CA VAL A 57 7.20 -11.70 -13.03
C VAL A 57 7.55 -12.51 -11.77
N TYR A 58 8.66 -12.16 -11.11
CA TYR A 58 9.14 -12.82 -9.90
C TYR A 58 8.12 -12.80 -8.77
N HIS A 59 7.43 -11.67 -8.57
CA HIS A 59 6.40 -11.52 -7.54
C HIS A 59 5.30 -12.58 -7.64
N GLY A 60 4.83 -12.85 -8.85
CA GLY A 60 3.78 -13.85 -9.09
C GLY A 60 4.20 -15.24 -8.61
N MET A 61 5.46 -15.60 -8.87
CA MET A 61 6.05 -16.84 -8.38
C MET A 61 6.18 -16.85 -6.85
N LEU A 62 6.64 -15.75 -6.24
CA LEU A 62 6.75 -15.65 -4.78
C LEU A 62 5.41 -15.86 -4.06
N ALA A 63 4.38 -15.13 -4.49
CA ALA A 63 3.05 -15.23 -3.92
C ALA A 63 2.47 -16.64 -4.07
N MET A 64 2.70 -17.28 -5.23
CA MET A 64 2.32 -18.68 -5.45
C MET A 64 3.08 -19.64 -4.52
N MET A 65 4.39 -19.46 -4.35
CA MET A 65 5.20 -20.30 -3.47
C MET A 65 4.78 -20.17 -1.99
N PHE A 66 4.54 -18.96 -1.48
CA PHE A 66 4.03 -18.77 -0.11
C PHE A 66 2.68 -19.45 0.14
N ARG A 67 1.83 -19.53 -0.88
CA ARG A 67 0.57 -20.26 -0.80
C ARG A 67 0.80 -21.78 -0.83
N LEU A 68 1.60 -22.28 -1.77
CA LEU A 68 1.80 -23.72 -1.98
C LEU A 68 2.61 -24.39 -0.87
N ASN A 69 3.60 -23.71 -0.29
CA ASN A 69 4.40 -24.24 0.80
C ASN A 69 3.75 -24.08 2.19
N GLY A 70 2.53 -23.55 2.24
CA GLY A 70 1.77 -23.36 3.48
C GLY A 70 2.17 -22.15 4.33
N PHE A 71 3.13 -21.32 3.90
CA PHE A 71 3.60 -20.16 4.67
C PHE A 71 2.47 -19.17 5.01
N SER A 72 1.63 -18.82 4.02
CA SER A 72 0.49 -17.94 4.24
C SER A 72 -0.50 -18.54 5.23
N ARG A 73 -0.83 -19.82 5.08
CA ARG A 73 -1.77 -20.53 5.95
C ARG A 73 -1.26 -20.62 7.39
N ALA A 74 0.00 -21.02 7.59
CA ALA A 74 0.62 -21.09 8.91
C ALA A 74 0.62 -19.71 9.62
N THR A 75 0.74 -18.64 8.85
CA THR A 75 0.65 -17.27 9.35
C THR A 75 -0.80 -16.88 9.71
N PHE A 76 -1.79 -17.22 8.89
CA PHE A 76 -3.19 -16.86 9.15
C PHE A 76 -3.84 -17.65 10.29
N ASP A 77 -3.50 -18.93 10.38
CA ASP A 77 -4.08 -19.88 11.33
C ASP A 77 -3.45 -19.77 12.74
N TRP A 78 -2.45 -18.91 12.94
CA TRP A 78 -1.80 -18.75 14.24
C TRP A 78 -2.76 -18.24 15.32
N VAL A 79 -2.65 -18.85 16.50
CA VAL A 79 -3.47 -18.54 17.67
C VAL A 79 -2.56 -18.03 18.80
N PRO A 80 -2.88 -16.87 19.41
CA PRO A 80 -2.10 -16.36 20.52
C PRO A 80 -2.22 -17.25 21.77
N PRO A 81 -1.14 -17.33 22.58
CA PRO A 81 -1.16 -18.10 23.83
C PRO A 81 -2.08 -17.44 24.87
N THR A 82 -2.86 -18.24 25.60
CA THR A 82 -3.81 -17.76 26.62
C THR A 82 -3.15 -17.46 27.96
N ASP A 83 -2.22 -18.31 28.40
CA ASP A 83 -1.64 -18.27 29.74
C ASP A 83 -0.15 -17.89 29.66
N ILE A 84 0.14 -16.61 29.87
CA ILE A 84 1.49 -16.04 29.80
C ILE A 84 1.95 -15.62 31.21
N ASP A 85 2.83 -16.43 31.78
CA ASP A 85 3.48 -16.16 33.07
C ASP A 85 4.98 -15.87 32.91
N HIS A 86 5.66 -15.51 34.00
CA HIS A 86 7.10 -15.21 33.95
C HIS A 86 7.96 -16.42 33.53
N ALA A 87 7.53 -17.64 33.86
CA ALA A 87 8.29 -18.85 33.55
C ALA A 87 8.22 -19.21 32.06
N SER A 88 7.06 -19.01 31.44
CA SER A 88 6.77 -19.31 30.02
C SER A 88 7.12 -18.15 29.09
N ALA A 89 7.17 -16.91 29.59
CA ALA A 89 7.40 -15.71 28.78
C ALA A 89 8.63 -15.78 27.86
N PRO A 90 9.82 -16.26 28.27
CA PRO A 90 10.98 -16.32 27.37
C PRO A 90 10.76 -17.19 26.14
N ARG A 91 9.99 -18.28 26.26
CA ARG A 91 9.66 -19.17 25.15
C ARG A 91 8.55 -18.57 24.28
N LEU A 92 7.45 -18.14 24.91
CA LEU A 92 6.28 -17.59 24.22
C LEU A 92 6.60 -16.29 23.48
N TRP A 93 7.47 -15.43 24.03
CA TRP A 93 7.94 -14.22 23.36
C TRP A 93 8.70 -14.56 22.07
N ARG A 94 9.58 -15.58 22.08
CA ARG A 94 10.30 -16.02 20.89
C ARG A 94 9.38 -16.60 19.82
N GLU A 95 8.44 -17.46 20.23
CA GLU A 95 7.44 -18.04 19.31
C GLU A 95 6.55 -16.95 18.70
N TRP A 96 6.07 -16.01 19.51
CA TRP A 96 5.31 -14.85 19.04
C TRP A 96 6.14 -13.96 18.11
N ALA A 97 7.39 -13.66 18.45
CA ALA A 97 8.27 -12.83 17.62
C ALA A 97 8.53 -13.48 16.26
N GLN A 98 8.71 -14.81 16.19
CA GLN A 98 8.81 -15.55 14.93
C GLN A 98 7.51 -15.44 14.11
N HIS A 99 6.36 -15.65 14.74
CA HIS A 99 5.06 -15.48 14.07
C HIS A 99 4.84 -14.05 13.56
N GLU A 100 5.08 -13.04 14.39
CA GLU A 100 4.97 -11.64 14.02
C GLU A 100 5.94 -11.31 12.89
N THR A 101 7.15 -11.86 12.88
CA THR A 101 8.10 -11.73 11.76
C THR A 101 7.53 -12.29 10.45
N ALA A 102 6.95 -13.49 10.48
CA ALA A 102 6.28 -14.09 9.32
C ALA A 102 5.12 -13.23 8.81
N LYS A 103 4.25 -12.78 9.73
CA LYS A 103 3.13 -11.87 9.43
C LYS A 103 3.61 -10.58 8.76
N ARG A 104 4.68 -10.01 9.29
CA ARG A 104 5.34 -8.80 8.77
C ARG A 104 5.95 -9.03 7.37
N ALA A 105 6.58 -10.18 7.12
CA ALA A 105 7.08 -10.54 5.80
C ALA A 105 5.93 -10.68 4.78
N LEU A 106 4.85 -11.35 5.16
CA LEU A 106 3.67 -11.52 4.31
C LEU A 106 2.97 -10.18 4.02
N ALA A 107 2.90 -9.28 5.00
CA ALA A 107 2.41 -7.93 4.82
C ALA A 107 3.25 -7.14 3.80
N VAL A 108 4.58 -7.26 3.83
CA VAL A 108 5.46 -6.63 2.84
C VAL A 108 5.22 -7.21 1.44
N SER A 109 5.09 -8.53 1.33
CA SER A 109 4.74 -9.16 0.04
C SER A 109 3.39 -8.67 -0.48
N TYR A 110 2.39 -8.52 0.38
CA TYR A 110 1.09 -7.97 -0.03
C TYR A 110 1.17 -6.49 -0.43
N LEU A 111 2.02 -5.68 0.21
CA LEU A 111 2.30 -4.30 -0.21
C LEU A 111 2.97 -4.23 -1.59
N HIS A 112 3.85 -5.18 -1.93
CA HIS A 112 4.40 -5.30 -3.30
C HIS A 112 3.30 -5.59 -4.32
N ASP A 113 2.34 -6.44 -3.97
CA ASP A 113 1.18 -6.73 -4.81
C ASP A 113 0.26 -5.51 -4.99
N CYS A 114 0.08 -4.70 -3.94
CA CYS A 114 -0.61 -3.41 -4.07
C CYS A 114 0.13 -2.48 -5.07
N CYS A 115 1.46 -2.49 -5.06
CA CYS A 115 2.27 -1.68 -5.97
C CYS A 115 2.11 -2.10 -7.44
N HIS A 116 1.76 -3.35 -7.74
CA HIS A 116 1.51 -3.83 -9.10
C HIS A 116 0.39 -3.05 -9.81
N CYS A 117 -0.74 -2.86 -9.13
CA CYS A 117 -1.83 -2.05 -9.64
C CYS A 117 -1.46 -0.58 -9.71
N ILE A 118 -0.88 -0.05 -8.63
CA ILE A 118 -0.60 1.39 -8.48
C ILE A 118 0.45 1.86 -9.49
N TYR A 119 1.53 1.10 -9.71
CA TYR A 119 2.68 1.57 -10.48
C TYR A 119 2.84 0.90 -11.86
N PHE A 120 2.29 -0.30 -12.08
CA PHE A 120 2.69 -1.14 -13.22
C PHE A 120 1.55 -1.59 -14.15
N ASN A 121 0.28 -1.26 -13.86
CA ASN A 121 -0.89 -1.81 -14.57
C ASN A 121 -0.93 -3.34 -14.56
N LEU A 122 -0.46 -3.95 -13.48
CA LEU A 122 -0.51 -5.39 -13.33
C LEU A 122 -1.65 -5.74 -12.38
N ARG A 123 -2.43 -6.74 -12.78
CA ARG A 123 -3.43 -7.34 -11.90
C ARG A 123 -2.73 -7.90 -10.65
N PRO A 124 -3.36 -7.81 -9.47
CA PRO A 124 -2.83 -8.38 -8.25
C PRO A 124 -2.72 -9.90 -8.36
N THR A 125 -1.77 -10.47 -7.62
CA THR A 125 -1.59 -11.91 -7.52
C THR A 125 -2.35 -12.49 -6.32
N TYR A 126 -2.47 -11.70 -5.25
CA TYR A 126 -3.29 -12.05 -4.10
C TYR A 126 -4.73 -11.63 -4.37
N ASP A 127 -5.64 -12.60 -4.31
CA ASP A 127 -7.07 -12.33 -4.38
C ASP A 127 -7.52 -11.59 -3.12
N THR A 128 -8.26 -10.48 -3.27
CA THR A 128 -8.71 -9.65 -2.14
C THR A 128 -9.69 -10.39 -1.22
N THR A 129 -10.44 -11.34 -1.75
CA THR A 129 -11.41 -12.12 -0.99
C THR A 129 -10.74 -13.24 -0.21
N ASP A 130 -9.69 -13.86 -0.76
CA ASP A 130 -8.98 -14.96 -0.09
C ASP A 130 -7.85 -14.49 0.83
N PHE A 131 -7.27 -13.31 0.58
CA PHE A 131 -6.17 -12.77 1.37
C PHE A 131 -6.69 -11.92 2.54
N ASP A 132 -6.86 -12.55 3.70
CA ASP A 132 -7.24 -11.85 4.94
C ASP A 132 -6.23 -12.09 6.06
N MET A 133 -5.17 -11.29 6.05
CA MET A 133 -4.14 -11.35 7.07
C MET A 133 -4.53 -10.55 8.32
N ARG A 134 -3.88 -10.87 9.44
CA ARG A 134 -3.87 -9.99 10.61
C ARG A 134 -2.92 -8.83 10.38
N LEU A 135 -3.29 -7.64 10.84
CA LEU A 135 -2.44 -6.46 10.79
C LEU A 135 -1.29 -6.56 11.83
N PRO A 136 -0.15 -5.87 11.60
CA PRO A 136 0.98 -5.86 12.53
C PRO A 136 0.59 -5.39 13.94
N CYS A 137 1.26 -5.92 14.96
CA CYS A 137 1.08 -5.47 16.35
C CYS A 137 1.61 -4.04 16.57
N GLU A 138 1.31 -3.47 17.74
CA GLU A 138 1.85 -2.17 18.17
C GLU A 138 3.39 -2.16 18.26
N ASP A 139 4.00 -1.01 18.03
CA ASP A 139 5.46 -0.90 17.92
C ASP A 139 6.14 -1.24 19.26
N ALA A 140 5.56 -0.84 20.39
CA ALA A 140 6.14 -1.10 21.72
C ALA A 140 6.38 -2.59 21.98
N LEU A 141 5.41 -3.46 21.64
CA LEU A 141 5.56 -4.91 21.80
C LEU A 141 6.63 -5.47 20.86
N TRP A 142 6.65 -5.01 19.61
CA TRP A 142 7.61 -5.47 18.62
C TRP A 142 9.05 -5.08 18.96
N THR A 143 9.25 -3.90 19.54
CA THR A 143 10.59 -3.37 19.87
C THR A 143 11.08 -3.77 21.26
N ALA A 144 10.28 -4.48 22.05
CA ALA A 144 10.70 -5.00 23.35
C ALA A 144 11.98 -5.82 23.18
N SER A 145 13.02 -5.50 23.94
CA SER A 145 14.35 -6.09 23.79
C SER A 145 14.53 -7.36 24.63
N THR A 146 13.62 -7.60 25.58
CA THR A 146 13.63 -8.77 26.46
C THR A 146 12.23 -9.33 26.66
N ALA A 147 12.15 -10.62 27.04
CA ALA A 147 10.88 -11.27 27.36
C ALA A 147 10.18 -10.63 28.56
N ASP A 148 10.94 -10.15 29.55
CA ASP A 148 10.39 -9.49 30.74
C ASP A 148 9.76 -8.14 30.39
N GLU A 149 10.45 -7.35 29.56
CA GLU A 149 9.91 -6.09 29.04
C GLU A 149 8.63 -6.34 28.22
N TRP A 150 8.65 -7.32 27.32
CA TRP A 150 7.49 -7.70 26.52
C TRP A 150 6.29 -8.11 27.39
N LEU A 151 6.52 -8.95 28.40
CA LEU A 151 5.48 -9.37 29.34
C LEU A 151 4.94 -8.20 30.16
N GLN A 152 5.81 -7.29 30.61
CA GLN A 152 5.41 -6.10 31.34
C GLN A 152 4.53 -5.19 30.48
N LEU A 153 4.90 -4.97 29.22
CA LEU A 153 4.11 -4.19 28.26
C LEU A 153 2.75 -4.84 27.96
N LEU A 154 2.70 -6.16 27.82
CA LEU A 154 1.45 -6.90 27.60
C LEU A 154 0.48 -6.76 28.77
N ARG A 155 0.97 -6.76 30.01
CA ARG A 155 0.14 -6.65 31.22
C ARG A 155 -0.36 -5.24 31.49
N GLN A 156 0.21 -4.23 30.85
CA GLN A 156 -0.29 -2.85 30.96
C GLN A 156 -1.57 -2.68 30.13
N PRO A 157 -2.53 -1.86 30.61
CA PRO A 157 -3.66 -1.45 29.79
C PRO A 157 -3.19 -0.79 28.50
N SER A 158 -3.81 -1.15 27.37
CA SER A 158 -3.47 -0.60 26.07
C SER A 158 -4.72 -0.24 25.27
N ARG A 159 -4.60 0.78 24.42
CA ARG A 159 -5.67 1.18 23.49
C ARG A 159 -5.84 0.17 22.34
N TYR A 160 -4.88 -0.71 22.15
CA TYR A 160 -4.90 -1.77 21.14
C TYR A 160 -5.69 -3.02 21.58
N GLY A 161 -6.35 -2.97 22.74
CA GLY A 161 -7.25 -4.01 23.22
C GLY A 161 -6.64 -4.93 24.28
N SER A 162 -7.26 -6.10 24.44
CA SER A 162 -6.81 -7.17 25.33
C SER A 162 -5.46 -7.76 24.91
N ILE A 163 -4.80 -8.51 25.80
CA ILE A 163 -3.55 -9.22 25.50
C ILE A 163 -3.65 -10.03 24.21
N GLN A 164 -4.75 -10.76 24.02
CA GLN A 164 -4.95 -11.62 22.85
C GLN A 164 -5.08 -10.79 21.55
N GLU A 165 -5.82 -9.69 21.59
CA GLU A 165 -5.98 -8.78 20.46
C GLU A 165 -4.66 -8.10 20.09
N ARG A 166 -3.86 -7.70 21.09
CA ARG A 166 -2.54 -7.07 20.89
C ARG A 166 -1.52 -8.03 20.27
N LEU A 167 -1.51 -9.29 20.71
CA LEU A 167 -0.62 -10.32 20.18
C LEU A 167 -0.97 -10.70 18.74
N ARG A 168 -2.26 -10.80 18.43
CA ARG A 168 -2.74 -11.25 17.12
C ARG A 168 -2.80 -10.11 16.11
N GLY A 169 -3.22 -8.92 16.52
CA GLY A 169 -3.56 -7.79 15.66
C GLY A 169 -5.01 -7.85 15.14
N PRO A 170 -5.56 -6.73 14.66
CA PRO A 170 -6.89 -6.69 14.04
C PRO A 170 -6.88 -7.37 12.66
N MET A 171 -8.03 -7.85 12.20
CA MET A 171 -8.17 -8.51 10.91
C MET A 171 -8.22 -7.48 9.78
N LEU A 172 -7.47 -7.67 8.68
CA LEU A 172 -7.34 -6.70 7.60
C LEU A 172 -8.71 -6.34 7.00
N ARG A 173 -9.47 -7.34 6.54
CA ARG A 173 -10.77 -7.11 5.90
C ARG A 173 -11.76 -6.44 6.83
N ALA A 174 -11.95 -7.00 8.03
CA ALA A 174 -12.86 -6.41 9.02
C ALA A 174 -12.45 -4.98 9.43
N THR A 175 -11.17 -4.64 9.36
CA THR A 175 -10.70 -3.26 9.62
C THR A 175 -10.97 -2.35 8.43
N TYR A 176 -10.79 -2.85 7.21
CA TYR A 176 -11.10 -2.12 5.98
C TYR A 176 -12.59 -1.85 5.83
N ASP A 177 -13.44 -2.85 6.10
CA ASP A 177 -14.90 -2.74 6.04
C ASP A 177 -15.41 -1.64 7.01
N LYS A 178 -14.82 -1.55 8.21
CA LYS A 178 -15.12 -0.47 9.16
C LYS A 178 -14.74 0.92 8.66
N LEU A 179 -13.75 1.05 7.77
CA LEU A 179 -13.44 2.33 7.14
C LEU A 179 -14.50 2.73 6.11
N ALA A 180 -15.23 1.77 5.53
CA ALA A 180 -16.31 2.04 4.59
C ALA A 180 -17.66 2.32 5.29
N GLU A 181 -17.76 2.09 6.60
CA GLU A 181 -18.96 2.38 7.38
C GLU A 181 -19.22 3.90 7.51
N PRO A 182 -20.46 4.38 7.32
CA PRO A 182 -20.80 5.78 7.56
C PRO A 182 -20.62 6.20 9.03
N GLU A 183 -20.29 7.47 9.26
CA GLU A 183 -20.11 8.03 10.61
C GLU A 183 -21.32 7.86 11.54
N SER A 184 -22.52 7.73 10.98
CA SER A 184 -23.75 7.45 11.75
C SER A 184 -23.73 6.11 12.49
N VAL A 185 -22.82 5.20 12.11
CA VAL A 185 -22.67 3.85 12.67
C VAL A 185 -21.49 3.76 13.65
N SER A 186 -20.43 4.56 13.47
CA SER A 186 -19.22 4.51 14.30
C SER A 186 -18.81 5.89 14.81
N ALA A 187 -19.05 6.15 16.09
CA ALA A 187 -18.71 7.43 16.73
C ALA A 187 -17.23 7.55 17.16
N THR A 188 -16.46 6.45 17.13
CA THR A 188 -15.09 6.43 17.64
C THR A 188 -14.10 6.04 16.53
N PRO A 189 -13.08 6.87 16.26
CA PRO A 189 -12.04 6.52 15.29
C PRO A 189 -11.35 5.19 15.63
N LEU A 190 -10.97 4.44 14.60
CA LEU A 190 -10.19 3.21 14.77
C LEU A 190 -8.84 3.51 15.45
N VAL A 191 -8.41 2.62 16.32
CA VAL A 191 -7.08 2.69 16.94
C VAL A 191 -6.15 1.73 16.21
N LEU A 192 -5.23 2.29 15.42
CA LEU A 192 -4.30 1.53 14.61
C LEU A 192 -2.88 2.09 14.74
N ASN A 193 -1.88 1.22 14.68
CA ASN A 193 -0.48 1.66 14.61
C ASN A 193 -0.15 2.22 13.21
N PRO A 194 0.96 2.96 13.04
CA PRO A 194 1.28 3.62 11.77
C PRO A 194 1.45 2.65 10.59
N TRP A 195 1.93 1.44 10.85
CA TRP A 195 2.13 0.46 9.78
C TRP A 195 0.81 -0.16 9.31
N SER A 196 -0.12 -0.40 10.23
CA SER A 196 -1.48 -0.84 9.90
C SER A 196 -2.19 0.18 9.02
N HIS A 197 -2.05 1.47 9.34
CA HIS A 197 -2.54 2.56 8.49
C HIS A 197 -1.87 2.55 7.10
N ASN A 198 -0.55 2.34 7.04
CA ASN A 198 0.19 2.25 5.78
C ASN A 198 -0.29 1.07 4.93
N ILE A 199 -0.60 -0.09 5.53
CA ILE A 199 -1.17 -1.23 4.81
C ILE A 199 -2.55 -0.88 4.26
N LEU A 200 -3.47 -0.36 5.09
CA LEU A 200 -4.84 -0.06 4.69
C LEU A 200 -4.94 0.97 3.57
N ILE A 201 -4.09 2.01 3.58
CA ILE A 201 -4.10 3.01 2.50
C ILE A 201 -3.62 2.44 1.18
N HIS A 202 -2.67 1.49 1.20
CA HIS A 202 -2.25 0.77 0.00
C HIS A 202 -3.34 -0.18 -0.50
N VAL A 203 -4.12 -0.80 0.39
CA VAL A 203 -5.28 -1.62 -0.01
C VAL A 203 -6.34 -0.78 -0.71
N ALA A 204 -6.66 0.41 -0.18
CA ALA A 204 -7.61 1.32 -0.82
C ALA A 204 -7.14 1.77 -2.20
N LEU A 205 -5.87 2.19 -2.31
CA LEU A 205 -5.26 2.53 -3.60
C LEU A 205 -5.26 1.35 -4.57
N ARG A 206 -4.90 0.16 -4.09
CA ARG A 206 -4.91 -1.06 -4.90
C ARG A 206 -6.28 -1.29 -5.50
N GLN A 207 -7.34 -1.32 -4.69
CA GLN A 207 -8.72 -1.54 -5.16
C GLN A 207 -9.11 -0.52 -6.22
N PHE A 208 -8.85 0.77 -5.96
CA PHE A 208 -9.18 1.84 -6.91
C PHE A 208 -8.47 1.68 -8.27
N PHE A 209 -7.16 1.40 -8.26
CA PHE A 209 -6.39 1.21 -9.50
C PHE A 209 -6.70 -0.12 -10.20
N GLU A 210 -7.04 -1.16 -9.45
CA GLU A 210 -7.47 -2.46 -9.97
C GLU A 210 -8.81 -2.33 -10.70
N GLU A 211 -9.84 -1.77 -10.05
CA GLU A 211 -11.16 -1.54 -10.64
C GLU A 211 -11.07 -0.72 -11.94
N PHE A 212 -10.28 0.36 -11.94
CA PHE A 212 -10.06 1.16 -13.14
C PHE A 212 -9.38 0.35 -14.26
N LEU A 213 -8.35 -0.42 -13.92
CA LEU A 213 -7.63 -1.23 -14.90
C LEU A 213 -8.56 -2.28 -15.52
N GLU A 214 -9.32 -2.99 -14.69
CA GLU A 214 -10.25 -4.03 -15.14
C GLU A 214 -11.29 -3.49 -16.12
N ALA A 215 -11.89 -2.34 -15.79
CA ALA A 215 -12.87 -1.68 -16.65
C ALA A 215 -12.30 -1.26 -18.01
N ARG A 216 -10.98 -1.01 -18.11
CA ARG A 216 -10.32 -0.59 -19.36
C ARG A 216 -9.74 -1.73 -20.20
N LEU A 217 -9.57 -2.93 -19.65
CA LEU A 217 -8.98 -4.06 -20.39
C LEU A 217 -9.68 -4.39 -21.72
N PRO A 218 -11.04 -4.35 -21.84
CA PRO A 218 -11.70 -4.62 -23.11
C PRO A 218 -11.25 -3.69 -24.25
N GLU A 219 -10.82 -2.47 -23.94
CA GLU A 219 -10.45 -1.45 -24.92
C GLU A 219 -9.07 -1.68 -25.55
N ILE A 220 -8.23 -2.49 -24.92
CA ILE A 220 -6.88 -2.83 -25.40
C ILE A 220 -6.96 -3.96 -26.44
N GLY A 221 -7.96 -4.83 -26.35
CA GLY A 221 -8.08 -6.05 -27.15
C GLY A 221 -8.97 -5.98 -28.38
N THR A 222 -9.87 -5.00 -28.51
CA THR A 222 -10.82 -4.94 -29.64
C THR A 222 -10.70 -3.67 -30.48
N PRO A 223 -10.33 -3.77 -31.77
CA PRO A 223 -10.52 -2.67 -32.71
C PRO A 223 -11.99 -2.70 -33.18
N ARG A 224 -12.89 -2.00 -32.48
CA ARG A 224 -14.26 -1.80 -32.96
C ARG A 224 -14.57 -0.34 -33.24
N ALA A 225 -14.73 -0.06 -34.54
CA ALA A 225 -15.52 1.04 -35.06
C ALA A 225 -16.91 0.99 -34.40
N SER A 226 -17.43 2.14 -33.94
CA SER A 226 -18.72 2.32 -33.24
C SER A 226 -18.77 1.94 -31.75
N SER A 227 -17.87 2.48 -30.93
CA SER A 227 -18.15 2.66 -29.49
C SER A 227 -18.68 4.08 -29.24
N PRO A 228 -19.43 4.33 -28.14
CA PRO A 228 -19.86 5.68 -27.77
C PRO A 228 -18.68 6.65 -27.75
N SER A 229 -18.91 7.96 -27.79
CA SER A 229 -17.87 8.96 -27.58
C SER A 229 -17.01 8.53 -26.39
N ARG A 230 -15.76 8.11 -26.63
CA ARG A 230 -14.79 7.71 -25.58
C ARG A 230 -14.64 8.75 -24.46
N ARG A 231 -15.09 9.97 -24.73
CA ARG A 231 -15.16 11.06 -23.76
C ARG A 231 -16.16 10.79 -22.65
N ASP A 232 -17.24 10.03 -22.82
CA ASP A 232 -18.32 9.95 -21.82
C ASP A 232 -18.34 8.63 -21.02
N THR A 233 -17.41 7.72 -21.28
CA THR A 233 -17.33 6.44 -20.54
C THR A 233 -16.91 6.68 -19.08
N GLN A 234 -17.80 6.33 -18.15
CA GLN A 234 -17.52 6.25 -16.71
C GLN A 234 -17.10 4.82 -16.37
N TYR A 235 -15.85 4.63 -15.90
CA TYR A 235 -15.31 3.28 -15.61
C TYR A 235 -15.61 2.82 -14.18
N ILE A 236 -15.57 3.75 -13.24
CA ILE A 236 -15.89 3.61 -11.82
C ILE A 236 -17.07 4.54 -11.52
N SER A 237 -18.12 4.01 -10.88
CA SER A 237 -19.34 4.76 -10.60
C SER A 237 -19.14 5.85 -9.55
N ASP A 238 -20.00 6.87 -9.56
CA ASP A 238 -19.92 7.97 -8.60
C ASP A 238 -20.17 7.49 -7.16
N GLU A 239 -21.03 6.48 -6.96
CA GLU A 239 -21.25 5.86 -5.65
C GLU A 239 -19.95 5.23 -5.11
N ARG A 240 -19.19 4.56 -5.98
CA ARG A 240 -17.92 3.94 -5.60
C ARG A 240 -16.85 4.99 -5.29
N ILE A 241 -16.84 6.10 -6.03
CA ILE A 241 -15.96 7.23 -5.71
C ILE A 241 -16.33 7.86 -4.35
N ALA A 242 -17.62 8.02 -4.06
CA ALA A 242 -18.08 8.52 -2.76
C ALA A 242 -17.69 7.58 -1.61
N GLU A 243 -17.80 6.26 -1.82
CA GLU A 243 -17.34 5.26 -0.85
C GLU A 243 -15.82 5.35 -0.62
N LEU A 244 -15.01 5.46 -1.67
CA LEU A 244 -13.56 5.65 -1.54
C LEU A 244 -13.23 6.94 -0.77
N GLN A 245 -13.95 8.04 -1.02
CA GLN A 245 -13.79 9.29 -0.27
C GLN A 245 -14.15 9.12 1.21
N LEU A 246 -15.20 8.37 1.54
CA LEU A 246 -15.57 8.03 2.92
C LEU A 246 -14.46 7.20 3.60
N ILE A 247 -13.94 6.17 2.92
CA ILE A 247 -12.81 5.37 3.42
C ILE A 247 -11.61 6.27 3.69
N MET A 248 -11.28 7.20 2.78
CA MET A 248 -10.17 8.14 2.97
C MET A 248 -10.42 9.07 4.16
N HIS A 249 -11.65 9.55 4.34
CA HIS A 249 -12.02 10.38 5.48
C HIS A 249 -11.83 9.64 6.80
N ASN A 250 -12.44 8.46 6.93
CA ASN A 250 -12.37 7.63 8.14
C ASN A 250 -10.93 7.19 8.44
N TRP A 251 -10.15 6.88 7.41
CA TRP A 251 -8.73 6.57 7.54
C TRP A 251 -7.96 7.77 8.09
N LEU A 252 -8.22 8.98 7.60
CA LEU A 252 -7.56 10.20 8.09
C LEU A 252 -7.95 10.48 9.54
N GLN A 253 -9.22 10.32 9.91
CA GLN A 253 -9.64 10.46 11.30
C GLN A 253 -8.91 9.46 12.21
N SER A 254 -8.84 8.19 11.82
CA SER A 254 -8.06 7.16 12.52
C SER A 254 -6.58 7.57 12.66
N TRP A 255 -5.96 8.05 11.57
CA TRP A 255 -4.56 8.47 11.55
C TRP A 255 -4.28 9.64 12.50
N LEU A 256 -5.14 10.68 12.49
CA LEU A 256 -4.98 11.87 13.32
C LEU A 256 -5.14 11.58 14.82
N HIS A 257 -5.93 10.57 15.18
CA HIS A 257 -6.16 10.17 16.57
C HIS A 257 -5.25 9.03 17.05
N SER A 258 -4.40 8.49 16.17
CA SER A 258 -3.47 7.42 16.53
C SER A 258 -2.35 7.93 17.44
N PRO A 259 -2.05 7.22 18.55
CA PRO A 259 -1.05 7.67 19.53
C PRO A 259 0.38 7.65 18.99
N GLU A 260 0.64 6.84 17.95
CA GLU A 260 1.98 6.58 17.42
C GLU A 260 2.20 7.25 16.05
N SER A 261 1.23 8.03 15.56
CA SER A 261 1.33 8.70 14.25
C SER A 261 2.59 9.58 14.18
N PRO A 262 3.49 9.33 13.22
CA PRO A 262 4.71 10.11 13.09
C PRO A 262 4.42 11.54 12.64
N THR A 263 5.16 12.49 13.21
CA THR A 263 5.19 13.87 12.69
C THR A 263 6.00 13.91 11.41
N TYR A 264 5.41 14.43 10.33
CA TYR A 264 6.13 14.72 9.10
C TYR A 264 6.86 16.06 9.28
N ASN A 265 8.15 15.99 9.58
CA ASN A 265 9.05 17.14 9.64
C ASN A 265 10.14 17.01 8.57
N ALA A 266 11.27 17.71 8.71
CA ALA A 266 12.37 17.64 7.75
C ALA A 266 12.92 16.22 7.54
N ARG A 267 12.76 15.30 8.50
CA ARG A 267 13.14 13.89 8.37
C ARG A 267 11.91 13.04 8.06
N GLU A 268 11.97 12.33 6.93
CA GLU A 268 10.91 11.38 6.59
C GLU A 268 10.87 10.22 7.61
N PRO A 269 9.66 9.80 8.05
CA PRO A 269 9.51 8.61 8.88
C PRO A 269 10.06 7.36 8.19
N ARG A 270 10.30 6.29 8.96
CA ARG A 270 10.64 4.95 8.41
C ARG A 270 9.59 4.53 7.39
N PHE A 271 10.00 3.82 6.34
CA PHE A 271 9.11 3.48 5.20
C PHE A 271 7.75 2.86 5.64
N MET A 272 7.76 1.97 6.64
CA MET A 272 6.55 1.33 7.17
C MET A 272 5.57 2.32 7.80
N ASN A 273 6.07 3.47 8.28
CA ASN A 273 5.29 4.50 8.94
C ASN A 273 4.96 5.65 7.97
N GLN A 274 5.26 5.51 6.68
CA GLN A 274 5.03 6.54 5.66
C GLN A 274 3.62 6.48 5.07
N ALA A 275 2.58 6.45 5.89
CA ALA A 275 1.20 6.29 5.40
C ALA A 275 0.61 7.57 4.80
N LEU A 276 0.89 8.75 5.37
CA LEU A 276 0.33 10.03 4.95
C LEU A 276 0.63 10.41 3.47
N PRO A 277 1.83 10.15 2.90
CA PRO A 277 2.06 10.34 1.47
C PRO A 277 1.07 9.58 0.59
N TYR A 278 0.66 8.39 0.99
CA TYR A 278 -0.26 7.57 0.22
C TYR A 278 -1.72 8.00 0.42
N TYR A 279 -2.05 8.62 1.55
CA TYR A 279 -3.33 9.33 1.70
C TYR A 279 -3.44 10.47 0.67
N TRP A 280 -2.42 11.33 0.60
CA TRP A 280 -2.37 12.40 -0.41
C TRP A 280 -2.32 11.85 -1.83
N PHE A 281 -1.63 10.73 -2.05
CA PHE A 281 -1.62 10.05 -3.33
C PHE A 281 -3.04 9.62 -3.74
N SER A 282 -3.82 9.12 -2.79
CA SER A 282 -5.23 8.74 -3.02
C SER A 282 -6.09 9.94 -3.39
N GLN A 283 -5.94 11.05 -2.67
CA GLN A 283 -6.65 12.30 -3.00
C GLN A 283 -6.33 12.80 -4.40
N VAL A 284 -5.05 12.80 -4.77
CA VAL A 284 -4.59 13.17 -6.13
C VAL A 284 -5.15 12.19 -7.17
N ALA A 285 -5.17 10.90 -6.88
CA ALA A 285 -5.66 9.87 -7.80
C ALA A 285 -7.17 9.98 -8.03
N ILE A 286 -7.97 10.18 -6.97
CA ILE A 286 -9.42 10.38 -7.06
C ILE A 286 -9.73 11.63 -7.91
N LEU A 287 -9.07 12.75 -7.62
CA LEU A 287 -9.25 13.98 -8.38
C LEU A 287 -8.83 13.82 -9.85
N ALA A 288 -7.67 13.20 -10.10
CA ALA A 288 -7.23 12.92 -11.46
C ALA A 288 -8.21 12.04 -12.24
N TYR A 289 -8.87 11.09 -11.58
CA TYR A 289 -9.91 10.27 -12.19
C TYR A 289 -11.17 11.08 -12.54
N GLN A 290 -11.69 11.86 -11.58
CA GLN A 290 -12.86 12.72 -11.78
C GLN A 290 -12.66 13.72 -12.92
N GLU A 291 -11.44 14.27 -13.04
CA GLU A 291 -11.05 15.22 -14.07
C GLU A 291 -10.54 14.56 -15.38
N ARG A 292 -10.55 13.22 -15.46
CA ARG A 292 -10.07 12.44 -16.61
C ARG A 292 -8.63 12.79 -17.03
N LEU A 293 -7.79 13.03 -16.04
CA LEU A 293 -6.36 13.33 -16.19
C LEU A 293 -5.53 12.05 -16.14
N PRO A 294 -4.29 12.06 -16.68
CA PRO A 294 -3.37 10.92 -16.56
C PRO A 294 -3.25 10.40 -15.11
N PRO A 295 -3.24 9.07 -14.88
CA PRO A 295 -3.31 7.99 -15.87
C PRO A 295 -4.74 7.60 -16.29
N PHE A 296 -5.76 8.30 -15.81
CA PHE A 296 -7.18 8.00 -16.01
C PHE A 296 -7.79 8.64 -17.27
N CYS A 297 -6.98 9.35 -18.07
CA CYS A 297 -7.43 9.96 -19.31
C CYS A 297 -7.82 8.94 -20.37
N THR A 298 -8.55 9.39 -21.40
CA THR A 298 -9.00 8.52 -22.49
C THR A 298 -7.85 7.90 -23.29
N SER A 299 -6.67 8.53 -23.27
CA SER A 299 -5.47 7.98 -23.89
C SER A 299 -5.13 6.62 -23.30
N THR A 300 -4.70 5.70 -24.16
CA THR A 300 -4.23 4.37 -23.73
C THR A 300 -2.75 4.36 -23.37
N THR A 301 -2.02 5.47 -23.56
CA THR A 301 -0.57 5.56 -23.28
C THR A 301 -0.21 5.05 -21.89
N PHE A 302 -0.93 5.50 -20.86
CA PHE A 302 -0.66 5.13 -19.47
C PHE A 302 -1.19 3.76 -19.07
N VAL A 303 -2.02 3.14 -19.90
CA VAL A 303 -2.53 1.77 -19.70
C VAL A 303 -1.59 0.76 -20.38
N VAL A 304 -1.12 1.08 -21.58
CA VAL A 304 -0.24 0.22 -22.40
C VAL A 304 1.23 0.34 -21.98
N SER A 305 1.70 1.54 -21.64
CA SER A 305 3.08 1.76 -21.22
C SER A 305 3.19 1.75 -19.69
N GLY A 306 3.58 0.60 -19.14
CA GLY A 306 3.91 0.46 -17.72
C GLY A 306 5.02 1.43 -17.27
N GLU A 307 5.95 1.78 -18.17
CA GLU A 307 7.01 2.74 -17.88
C GLU A 307 6.49 4.17 -17.73
N ALA A 308 5.58 4.59 -18.60
CA ALA A 308 4.95 5.91 -18.52
C ALA A 308 4.15 6.04 -17.22
N LYS A 309 3.37 5.01 -16.85
CA LYS A 309 2.65 4.96 -15.57
C LYS A 309 3.62 5.03 -14.40
N PHE A 310 4.64 4.18 -14.36
CA PHE A 310 5.62 4.15 -13.27
C PHE A 310 6.25 5.54 -13.05
N ARG A 311 6.72 6.19 -14.12
CA ARG A 311 7.32 7.54 -14.03
C ARG A 311 6.34 8.58 -13.50
N LEU A 312 5.09 8.56 -13.98
CA LEU A 312 4.06 9.49 -13.53
C LEU A 312 3.77 9.30 -12.03
N MET A 313 3.58 8.07 -11.57
CA MET A 313 3.30 7.75 -10.17
C MET A 313 4.50 8.11 -9.27
N LYS A 314 5.74 7.82 -9.68
CA LYS A 314 6.94 8.24 -8.93
C LYS A 314 7.11 9.76 -8.90
N LYS A 315 6.68 10.47 -9.95
CA LYS A 315 6.63 11.93 -9.95
C LYS A 315 5.63 12.45 -8.93
N TRP A 316 4.42 11.87 -8.86
CA TRP A 316 3.43 12.23 -7.85
C TRP A 316 3.97 12.07 -6.43
N GLU A 317 4.51 10.90 -6.13
CA GLU A 317 5.07 10.59 -4.82
C GLU A 317 6.17 11.59 -4.40
N ARG A 318 7.07 11.97 -5.33
CA ARG A 318 8.14 12.94 -5.05
C ARG A 318 7.58 14.31 -4.64
N HIS A 319 6.54 14.77 -5.33
CA HIS A 319 5.91 16.07 -5.03
C HIS A 319 5.19 16.04 -3.69
N ILE A 320 4.40 15.00 -3.44
CA ILE A 320 3.68 14.80 -2.17
C ILE A 320 4.67 14.78 -0.99
N ARG A 321 5.77 14.02 -1.11
CA ARG A 321 6.81 13.98 -0.08
C ARG A 321 7.46 15.35 0.14
N LYS A 322 7.75 16.09 -0.93
CA LYS A 322 8.30 17.45 -0.83
C LYS A 322 7.35 18.40 -0.11
N PHE A 323 6.05 18.30 -0.38
CA PHE A 323 5.02 19.06 0.32
C PHE A 323 4.98 18.73 1.81
N LEU A 324 4.90 17.44 2.17
CA LEU A 324 4.81 17.02 3.57
C LEU A 324 6.03 17.47 4.39
N ARG A 325 7.23 17.46 3.79
CA ARG A 325 8.45 17.97 4.46
C ARG A 325 8.42 19.47 4.76
N ARG A 326 7.57 20.25 4.10
CA ARG A 326 7.40 21.70 4.32
C ARG A 326 6.38 22.03 5.41
N GLY A 327 5.80 21.03 6.09
CA GLY A 327 4.94 21.22 7.27
C GLY A 327 3.45 21.08 7.01
N GLY A 328 2.99 20.99 5.76
CA GLY A 328 1.62 20.57 5.43
C GLY A 328 0.49 21.33 6.12
N THR A 329 0.71 22.58 6.58
CA THR A 329 -0.23 23.38 7.40
C THR A 329 -1.26 24.19 6.59
N GLU A 330 -1.09 24.32 5.28
CA GLU A 330 -2.00 25.08 4.39
C GLU A 330 -3.26 24.35 3.82
N PRO A 331 -3.45 23.02 3.86
CA PRO A 331 -4.24 22.31 2.84
C PRO A 331 -5.78 22.29 2.96
N THR A 332 -6.41 22.44 4.14
CA THR A 332 -7.88 22.35 4.21
C THR A 332 -8.58 23.56 3.60
N VAL A 333 -7.98 24.75 3.71
CA VAL A 333 -8.49 25.99 3.11
C VAL A 333 -8.08 26.11 1.64
N PHE A 334 -6.91 25.57 1.28
CA PHE A 334 -6.39 25.63 -0.09
C PHE A 334 -7.13 24.69 -1.05
N LEU A 335 -7.66 23.55 -0.58
CA LEU A 335 -8.37 22.59 -1.42
C LEU A 335 -9.70 23.17 -1.97
N ASP A 336 -10.46 23.89 -1.13
CA ASP A 336 -11.78 24.42 -1.50
C ASP A 336 -11.70 25.65 -2.44
N ASP A 337 -10.70 26.53 -2.23
CA ASP A 337 -10.46 27.70 -3.08
C ASP A 337 -9.84 27.35 -4.44
N LEU A 338 -9.02 26.29 -4.48
CA LEU A 338 -8.35 25.85 -5.68
C LEU A 338 -9.27 25.11 -6.65
N ILE A 339 -10.27 24.37 -6.13
CA ILE A 339 -11.36 23.78 -6.90
C ILE A 339 -12.18 24.89 -7.59
N LYS A 340 -12.57 25.94 -6.84
CA LYS A 340 -13.40 27.06 -7.37
C LYS A 340 -12.68 27.92 -8.41
N THR A 341 -11.39 28.18 -8.24
CA THR A 341 -10.63 29.11 -9.09
C THR A 341 -10.28 28.49 -10.46
N ARG A 342 -10.17 27.16 -10.56
CA ARG A 342 -9.75 26.46 -11.78
C ARG A 342 -10.88 26.11 -12.74
N MET A 343 -12.12 25.93 -12.25
CA MET A 343 -13.32 25.79 -13.11
C MET A 343 -13.53 26.99 -14.05
N ARG A 344 -12.92 28.14 -13.75
CA ARG A 344 -13.08 29.39 -14.52
C ARG A 344 -12.03 29.61 -15.62
N LYS A 345 -10.91 28.88 -15.64
CA LYS A 345 -9.72 29.21 -16.46
C LYS A 345 -9.47 28.30 -17.66
N TRP A 346 -10.21 27.20 -17.81
CA TRP A 346 -9.97 26.21 -18.87
C TRP A 346 -10.89 26.33 -20.09
N ASP A 347 -11.90 27.22 -20.05
CA ASP A 347 -12.75 27.53 -21.20
C ASP A 347 -12.01 28.26 -22.35
N SER A 348 -10.72 28.61 -22.18
CA SER A 348 -10.03 29.56 -23.09
C SER A 348 -8.82 29.05 -23.87
N SER A 349 -8.39 27.79 -23.79
CA SER A 349 -7.28 27.33 -24.65
C SER A 349 -7.22 25.83 -24.87
N GLY A 350 -7.72 25.39 -26.04
CA GLY A 350 -7.48 24.07 -26.59
C GLY A 350 -6.13 23.96 -27.31
N LEU A 351 -5.52 22.78 -27.22
CA LEU A 351 -4.47 22.19 -28.07
C LEU A 351 -3.13 22.93 -28.20
N VAL A 352 -2.04 22.36 -27.66
CA VAL A 352 -0.70 22.29 -28.34
C VAL A 352 0.08 21.05 -27.82
N GLU A 353 0.78 20.38 -28.75
CA GLU A 353 1.73 19.26 -28.60
C GLU A 353 3.13 19.69 -28.10
N ASP A 354 3.84 18.75 -27.47
CA ASP A 354 5.29 18.66 -27.22
C ASP A 354 6.08 19.93 -26.84
N ALA A 355 6.27 20.09 -25.53
CA ALA A 355 7.50 20.62 -24.96
C ALA A 355 7.72 20.03 -23.56
N GLU A 356 8.99 19.81 -23.22
CA GLU A 356 9.51 19.17 -22.02
C GLU A 356 9.33 20.00 -20.73
N GLU A 357 8.17 20.65 -20.56
CA GLU A 357 7.80 21.39 -19.36
C GLU A 357 6.66 20.72 -18.60
N ASP A 358 6.90 20.65 -17.29
CA ASP A 358 6.09 20.06 -16.21
C ASP A 358 4.58 20.31 -16.40
N PRO A 359 3.70 19.30 -16.53
CA PRO A 359 2.29 19.55 -16.74
C PRO A 359 1.64 20.00 -15.42
N VAL A 360 1.75 21.30 -15.13
CA VAL A 360 0.79 22.12 -14.36
C VAL A 360 0.53 21.64 -12.90
N HIS A 361 1.55 21.72 -12.04
CA HIS A 361 1.47 21.79 -10.56
C HIS A 361 0.58 20.76 -9.82
N LEU A 362 0.67 19.46 -10.10
CA LEU A 362 0.06 18.38 -9.30
C LEU A 362 -1.45 18.50 -8.95
N LEU A 363 -2.27 19.15 -9.79
CA LEU A 363 -3.69 19.48 -9.53
C LEU A 363 -3.90 20.72 -8.63
N GLY A 364 -2.83 21.45 -8.32
CA GLY A 364 -2.81 22.70 -7.56
C GLY A 364 -2.65 22.53 -6.06
N PHE A 365 -2.53 21.31 -5.55
CA PHE A 365 -2.24 21.06 -4.14
C PHE A 365 -0.95 21.72 -3.63
N PHE A 366 0.03 21.95 -4.51
CA PHE A 366 1.39 22.30 -4.09
C PHE A 366 1.89 23.59 -4.77
N PRO A 367 2.38 24.57 -3.99
CA PRO A 367 2.90 25.82 -4.54
C PRO A 367 4.15 25.56 -5.40
N GLY A 368 4.32 26.38 -6.44
CA GLY A 368 5.50 26.35 -7.29
C GLY A 368 6.77 26.58 -6.51
N THR A 369 7.83 25.90 -6.93
CA THR A 369 9.15 25.99 -6.31
C THR A 369 9.80 27.33 -6.52
#